data_AF-A0A925WRY6-F1
#
_entry.id   AF-A0A925WRY6-F1
#
_cell.length_a   1.000
_cell.length_b   1.000
_cell.length_c   1.000
_cell.angle_alpha   90.00
_cell.angle_beta   90.00
_cell.angle_gamma   90.00
#
_symmetry.space_group_name_H-M   'P 1'
#
loop_
_entity.id
_entity.type
_entity.pdbx_description
1 polymer ?
#
loop_
_entity_poly.entity_id
_entity_poly.type
_entity_poly.pdbx_seq_one_letter_code
_entity_poly.pdbx_strand_id
1 'polypeptide(L)'
;MKKSDAADPERQTTAPPVGEALPGLSRRMGWAVGSLLVRIVTVAVLNTILAHQIPWLGKNRAFLDALGGILVLWPFFTSWGRVYAWRIALGRTYVREQRWADADQTLSPFLHPRTRLFFDATGEGIYWLATARQALGKDEEARRLLTRLLRERRGTWSERAQKALEEPISGTPTPGAVR
;
A
#
# COMPACT_ATOMS: atom_id res chain seq x y z
N MET A 1 -18.54 39.04 -30.72
CA MET A 1 -18.95 39.13 -29.30
C MET A 1 -18.49 37.87 -28.59
N LYS A 2 -17.66 38.04 -27.55
CA LYS A 2 -17.22 37.00 -26.63
C LYS A 2 -18.44 36.32 -25.99
N LYS A 3 -18.48 34.99 -25.95
CA LYS A 3 -19.29 34.26 -24.98
C LYS A 3 -18.31 33.55 -24.06
N SER A 4 -18.18 34.13 -22.87
CA SER A 4 -17.30 33.74 -21.78
C SER A 4 -17.63 32.34 -21.28
N ASP A 5 -16.56 31.60 -21.01
CA ASP A 5 -16.31 30.78 -19.80
C ASP A 5 -17.56 30.45 -18.97
N ALA A 6 -18.20 29.33 -19.28
CA ALA A 6 -18.93 28.56 -18.28
C ALA A 6 -17.92 27.53 -17.75
N ALA A 7 -17.27 27.89 -16.64
CA ALA A 7 -16.37 27.01 -15.90
C ALA A 7 -17.08 25.69 -15.56
N ASP A 8 -16.36 24.59 -15.82
CA ASP A 8 -16.73 23.20 -15.57
C ASP A 8 -17.39 23.03 -14.20
N PRO A 9 -18.64 22.53 -14.12
CA PRO A 9 -19.22 22.13 -12.84
C PRO A 9 -18.49 20.87 -12.40
N GLU A 10 -17.57 21.04 -11.46
CA GLU A 10 -17.09 20.00 -10.55
C GLU A 10 -16.83 18.64 -11.23
N ARG A 11 -15.61 18.43 -11.75
CA ARG A 11 -15.08 17.06 -11.81
C ARG A 11 -15.14 16.51 -10.39
N GLN A 12 -16.22 15.81 -10.08
CA GLN A 12 -16.47 15.18 -8.79
C GLN A 12 -15.25 14.32 -8.49
N THR A 13 -14.37 14.87 -7.65
CA THR A 13 -13.13 14.21 -7.28
C THR A 13 -13.58 13.10 -6.34
N THR A 14 -13.62 11.87 -6.86
CA THR A 14 -14.14 10.73 -6.11
C THR A 14 -13.24 10.37 -4.93
N ALA A 15 -11.95 10.72 -5.02
CA ALA A 15 -11.00 10.53 -3.93
C ALA A 15 -10.81 11.79 -3.07
N PRO A 16 -10.86 11.67 -1.73
CA PRO A 16 -10.53 12.78 -0.84
C PRO A 16 -9.08 13.21 -1.04
N PRO A 17 -8.73 14.48 -0.75
CA PRO A 17 -7.34 14.91 -0.79
C PRO A 17 -6.47 14.11 0.18
N VAL A 18 -5.18 13.95 -0.16
CA VAL A 18 -4.25 13.11 0.63
C VAL A 18 -4.18 13.56 2.08
N GLY A 19 -4.23 14.88 2.32
CA GLY A 19 -4.29 15.45 3.66
C GLY A 19 -5.47 14.96 4.52
N GLU A 20 -6.59 14.59 3.89
CA GLU A 20 -7.78 14.04 4.56
C GLU A 20 -7.81 12.51 4.55
N ALA A 21 -7.26 11.88 3.50
CA ALA A 21 -7.21 10.43 3.35
C ALA A 21 -6.20 9.77 4.33
N LEU A 22 -5.06 10.41 4.58
CA LEU A 22 -4.00 9.87 5.45
C LEU A 22 -4.40 9.80 6.93
N PRO A 23 -5.10 10.77 7.52
CA PRO A 23 -5.68 10.64 8.87
C PRO A 23 -6.65 9.46 8.99
N GLY A 24 -7.45 9.18 7.96
CA GLY A 24 -8.31 8.00 7.93
C GLY A 24 -7.50 6.70 7.98
N LEU A 25 -6.37 6.67 7.27
CA LEU A 25 -5.43 5.56 7.29
C LEU A 25 -4.74 5.40 8.65
N SER A 26 -4.27 6.49 9.26
CA SER A 26 -3.62 6.46 10.56
C SER A 26 -4.58 5.96 11.64
N ARG A 27 -5.86 6.35 11.59
CA ARG A 27 -6.90 5.82 12.48
C ARG A 27 -7.09 4.31 12.31
N ARG A 28 -7.12 3.79 11.08
CA ARG A 28 -7.20 2.34 10.81
C ARG A 28 -5.98 1.60 11.30
N MET A 29 -4.79 2.16 11.14
CA MET A 29 -3.55 1.62 11.72
C MET A 29 -3.61 1.62 13.25
N GLY A 30 -4.08 2.71 13.86
CA GLY A 30 -4.28 2.82 15.30
C GLY A 30 -5.25 1.75 15.83
N TRP A 31 -6.36 1.51 15.14
CA TRP A 31 -7.28 0.40 15.48
C TRP A 31 -6.63 -0.98 15.34
N ALA A 32 -5.82 -1.20 14.30
CA ALA A 32 -5.11 -2.46 14.13
C ALA A 32 -4.09 -2.69 15.27
N VAL A 33 -3.35 -1.66 15.67
CA VAL A 33 -2.40 -1.72 16.79
C VAL A 33 -3.13 -1.89 18.13
N GLY A 34 -4.20 -1.12 18.37
CA GLY A 34 -5.00 -1.23 19.59
C GLY A 34 -5.63 -2.62 19.73
N SER A 35 -6.22 -3.16 18.67
CA SER A 35 -6.79 -4.51 18.68
C SER A 35 -5.72 -5.60 18.84
N LEU A 36 -4.49 -5.41 18.35
CA LEU A 36 -3.36 -6.29 18.62
C LEU A 36 -3.01 -6.28 20.11
N LEU A 37 -2.87 -5.11 20.74
CA LEU A 37 -2.56 -4.99 22.17
C LEU A 37 -3.61 -5.68 23.04
N VAL A 38 -4.90 -5.42 22.76
CA VAL A 38 -6.01 -6.08 23.46
C VAL A 38 -5.91 -7.60 23.34
N ARG A 39 -5.63 -8.12 22.13
CA ARG A 39 -5.50 -9.57 21.91
C ARG A 39 -4.29 -10.17 22.61
N ILE A 40 -3.15 -9.49 22.63
CA ILE A 40 -1.97 -9.94 23.38
C ILE A 40 -2.34 -10.14 24.84
N VAL A 41 -3.01 -9.15 25.45
CA VAL A 41 -3.45 -9.22 26.85
C VAL A 41 -4.47 -10.34 27.06
N THR A 42 -5.51 -10.42 26.23
CA THR A 42 -6.54 -11.47 26.33
C THR A 42 -5.94 -12.87 26.22
N VAL A 43 -5.05 -13.10 25.25
CA VAL A 43 -4.41 -14.40 25.05
C VAL A 43 -3.43 -14.72 26.18
N ALA A 44 -2.68 -13.74 26.68
CA ALA A 44 -1.79 -13.96 27.83
C ALA A 44 -2.59 -14.35 29.10
N VAL A 45 -3.72 -13.68 29.36
CA VAL A 45 -4.62 -14.01 30.48
C VAL A 45 -5.21 -15.41 30.30
N LEU A 46 -5.70 -15.73 29.10
CA LEU A 46 -6.28 -17.03 28.79
C LEU A 46 -5.25 -18.16 28.94
N ASN A 47 -4.04 -17.97 28.39
CA ASN A 47 -2.94 -18.94 28.52
C ASN A 47 -2.56 -19.17 29.99
N THR A 48 -2.55 -18.11 30.80
CA THR A 48 -2.26 -18.21 32.25
C THR A 48 -3.33 -19.03 32.97
N ILE A 49 -4.62 -18.80 32.68
CA ILE A 49 -5.72 -19.56 33.25
C ILE A 49 -5.67 -21.03 32.80
N LEU A 50 -5.47 -21.29 31.51
CA LEU A 50 -5.41 -22.64 30.95
C LEU A 50 -4.24 -23.46 31.51
N ALA A 51 -3.07 -22.85 31.64
CA ALA A 51 -1.89 -23.50 32.22
C ALA A 51 -2.10 -23.88 33.69
N HIS A 52 -2.91 -23.11 34.43
CA HIS A 52 -3.24 -23.39 35.82
C HIS A 52 -4.32 -24.48 35.96
N GLN A 53 -5.36 -24.45 35.12
CA GLN A 53 -6.47 -25.41 35.20
C GLN A 53 -6.15 -26.78 34.60
N ILE A 54 -5.24 -26.86 33.62
CA ILE A 54 -4.95 -28.10 32.89
C ILE A 54 -3.45 -28.44 33.02
N PRO A 55 -3.07 -29.38 33.90
CA PRO A 55 -1.67 -29.66 34.24
C PRO A 55 -0.82 -30.14 33.05
N TRP A 56 -1.42 -30.87 32.10
CA TRP A 56 -0.72 -31.31 30.88
C TRP A 56 -0.41 -30.15 29.93
N LEU A 57 -1.27 -29.13 29.86
CA LEU A 57 -1.00 -27.92 29.09
C LEU A 57 0.09 -27.06 29.75
N GLY A 58 0.14 -27.01 31.08
CA GLY A 58 1.25 -26.41 31.82
C GLY A 58 2.61 -27.05 31.51
N LYS A 59 2.65 -28.38 31.31
CA LYS A 59 3.87 -29.09 30.88
C LYS A 59 4.28 -28.76 29.45
N ASN A 60 3.34 -28.36 28.59
CA ASN A 60 3.55 -28.03 27.18
C ASN A 60 3.41 -26.53 26.92
N ARG A 61 3.91 -25.68 27.82
CA ARG A 61 3.75 -24.21 27.75
C ARG A 61 4.23 -23.60 26.43
N ALA A 62 5.32 -24.13 25.86
CA ALA A 62 5.84 -23.69 24.57
C ALA A 62 4.80 -23.85 23.42
N PHE A 63 3.97 -24.89 23.46
CA PHE A 63 2.92 -25.10 22.46
C PHE A 63 1.78 -24.09 22.61
N LEU A 64 1.38 -23.79 23.86
CA LEU A 64 0.39 -22.75 24.15
C LEU A 64 0.88 -21.35 23.75
N ASP A 65 2.15 -21.05 23.97
CA ASP A 65 2.74 -19.76 23.59
C ASP A 65 2.84 -19.64 22.07
N ALA A 66 3.18 -20.72 21.36
CA ALA A 66 3.20 -20.74 19.90
C ALA A 66 1.79 -20.55 19.31
N LEU A 67 0.78 -21.27 19.81
CA LEU A 67 -0.61 -21.10 19.38
C LEU A 67 -1.13 -19.70 19.71
N GLY A 68 -0.85 -19.19 20.91
CA GLY A 68 -1.20 -17.84 21.30
C GLY A 68 -0.58 -16.79 20.37
N GLY A 69 0.71 -16.97 20.03
CA GLY A 69 1.42 -16.13 19.06
C GLY A 69 0.73 -16.13 17.69
N ILE A 70 0.35 -17.29 17.16
CA ILE A 70 -0.38 -17.38 15.89
C ILE A 70 -1.73 -16.67 15.96
N LEU A 71 -2.48 -16.89 17.04
CA LEU A 71 -3.83 -16.34 17.23
C LEU A 71 -3.82 -14.80 17.35
N VAL A 72 -2.73 -14.25 17.90
CA VAL A 72 -2.49 -12.81 18.01
C VAL A 72 -1.99 -12.22 16.68
N LEU A 73 -0.98 -12.84 16.07
CA LEU A 73 -0.27 -12.28 14.92
C LEU A 73 -1.08 -12.39 13.62
N TRP A 74 -1.74 -13.52 13.38
CA TRP A 74 -2.50 -13.76 12.15
C TRP A 74 -3.49 -12.62 11.85
N PRO A 75 -4.42 -12.25 12.74
CA PRO A 75 -5.41 -11.25 12.42
C PRO A 75 -4.83 -9.83 12.40
N PHE A 76 -3.69 -9.58 13.05
CA PHE A 76 -2.93 -8.33 12.88
C PHE A 76 -2.39 -8.21 11.45
N PHE A 77 -1.73 -9.25 10.93
CA PHE A 77 -1.25 -9.27 9.54
C PHE A 77 -2.40 -9.12 8.54
N THR A 78 -3.55 -9.73 8.77
CA THR A 78 -4.72 -9.52 7.89
C THR A 78 -5.22 -8.07 7.92
N SER A 79 -5.24 -7.43 9.09
CA SER A 79 -5.69 -6.04 9.24
C SER A 79 -4.73 -5.07 8.56
N TRP A 80 -3.42 -5.28 8.75
CA TRP A 80 -2.39 -4.52 8.07
C TRP A 80 -2.44 -4.73 6.55
N GLY A 81 -2.65 -5.96 6.08
CA GLY A 81 -2.85 -6.27 4.67
C GLY A 81 -4.00 -5.48 4.04
N ARG A 82 -5.14 -5.37 4.73
CA ARG A 82 -6.27 -4.53 4.26
C ARG A 82 -5.90 -3.05 4.16
N VAL A 83 -5.12 -2.52 5.10
CA VAL A 83 -4.66 -1.13 5.07
C VAL A 83 -3.79 -0.88 3.84
N TYR A 84 -2.88 -1.80 3.51
CA TYR A 84 -2.03 -1.68 2.31
C TYR A 84 -2.79 -1.91 1.01
N ALA A 85 -3.72 -2.86 0.96
CA ALA A 85 -4.61 -3.03 -0.18
C ALA A 85 -5.42 -1.75 -0.46
N TRP A 86 -5.90 -1.10 0.60
CA TRP A 86 -6.58 0.19 0.48
C TRP A 86 -5.64 1.30 -0.02
N ARG A 87 -4.37 1.33 0.40
CA ARG A 87 -3.36 2.28 -0.12
C ARG A 87 -3.11 2.09 -1.61
N ILE A 88 -3.03 0.85 -2.08
CA ILE A 88 -2.88 0.54 -3.51
C ILE A 88 -4.12 1.04 -4.28
N ALA A 89 -5.32 0.72 -3.77
CA ALA A 89 -6.56 1.16 -4.38
C ALA A 89 -6.66 2.69 -4.46
N LEU A 90 -6.28 3.40 -3.38
CA LEU A 90 -6.29 4.85 -3.32
C LEU A 90 -5.25 5.47 -4.28
N GLY A 91 -4.01 4.96 -4.26
CA GLY A 91 -2.96 5.43 -5.17
C GLY A 91 -3.32 5.24 -6.65
N ARG A 92 -3.96 4.11 -6.97
CA ARG A 92 -4.52 3.87 -8.31
C ARG A 92 -5.61 4.88 -8.68
N THR A 93 -6.49 5.24 -7.74
CA THR A 93 -7.51 6.27 -7.99
C THR A 93 -6.86 7.64 -8.25
N TYR A 94 -5.86 8.03 -7.46
CA TYR A 94 -5.13 9.27 -7.70
C TYR A 94 -4.42 9.29 -9.06
N VAL A 95 -3.81 8.18 -9.48
CA VAL A 95 -3.26 8.04 -10.83
C VAL A 95 -4.33 8.25 -11.91
N ARG A 96 -5.52 7.66 -11.75
CA ARG A 96 -6.63 7.83 -12.71
C ARG A 96 -7.13 9.27 -12.76
N GLU A 97 -7.13 9.95 -11.63
CA GLU A 97 -7.50 11.37 -11.51
C GLU A 97 -6.35 12.32 -11.89
N GLN A 98 -5.21 11.81 -12.38
CA GLN A 98 -4.01 12.58 -12.73
C GLN A 98 -3.40 13.37 -11.56
N ARG A 99 -3.69 12.96 -10.33
CA ARG A 99 -3.16 13.55 -9.10
C ARG A 99 -1.83 12.88 -8.75
N TRP A 100 -0.82 13.15 -9.56
CA TRP A 100 0.45 12.41 -9.53
C TRP A 100 1.22 12.56 -8.21
N ALA A 101 1.25 13.77 -7.64
CA ALA A 101 1.91 14.04 -6.36
C ALA A 101 1.24 13.26 -5.21
N ASP A 102 -0.09 13.23 -5.21
CA ASP A 102 -0.90 12.51 -4.22
C ASP A 102 -0.70 10.99 -4.31
N ALA A 103 -0.60 10.46 -5.54
CA ALA A 103 -0.27 9.07 -5.79
C ALA A 103 1.15 8.71 -5.31
N ASP A 104 2.16 9.53 -5.62
CA ASP A 104 3.56 9.33 -5.17
C ASP A 104 3.64 9.32 -3.64
N GLN A 105 3.01 10.29 -2.96
CA GLN A 105 2.97 10.35 -1.51
C GLN A 105 2.28 9.11 -0.91
N THR A 106 1.13 8.71 -1.46
CA THR A 106 0.36 7.57 -0.98
C THR A 106 1.11 6.26 -1.16
N LEU A 107 1.80 6.06 -2.29
CA LEU A 107 2.46 4.80 -2.62
C LEU A 107 3.93 4.73 -2.17
N SER A 108 4.53 5.85 -1.75
CA SER A 108 5.93 5.92 -1.32
C SER A 108 6.37 4.84 -0.30
N PRO A 109 5.54 4.34 0.63
CA PRO A 109 5.98 3.29 1.55
C PRO A 109 6.30 1.95 0.88
N PHE A 110 5.84 1.70 -0.35
CA PHE A 110 6.22 0.50 -1.11
C PHE A 110 7.69 0.51 -1.55
N LEU A 111 8.39 1.63 -1.43
CA LEU A 111 9.85 1.67 -1.60
C LEU A 111 10.58 0.85 -0.53
N HIS A 112 10.00 0.76 0.67
CA HIS A 112 10.61 0.00 1.76
C HIS A 112 10.54 -1.51 1.48
N PRO A 113 11.67 -2.24 1.54
CA PRO A 113 11.72 -3.67 1.22
C PRO A 113 10.72 -4.52 1.99
N ARG A 114 10.55 -4.25 3.30
CA ARG A 114 9.60 -4.99 4.15
C ARG A 114 8.16 -4.81 3.69
N THR A 115 7.74 -3.57 3.49
CA THR A 115 6.38 -3.25 3.04
C THR A 115 6.08 -3.89 1.70
N ARG A 116 7.02 -3.82 0.76
CA ARG A 116 6.90 -4.46 -0.56
C ARG A 116 6.76 -5.98 -0.45
N LEU A 117 7.63 -6.61 0.34
CA LEU A 117 7.68 -8.07 0.44
C LEU A 117 6.39 -8.64 1.04
N PHE A 118 5.85 -8.00 2.07
CA PHE A 118 4.69 -8.51 2.80
C PHE A 118 3.34 -8.05 2.25
N PHE A 119 3.28 -6.88 1.60
CA PHE A 119 1.99 -6.22 1.28
C PHE A 119 1.84 -5.79 -0.18
N ASP A 120 2.85 -6.03 -1.04
CA ASP A 120 2.76 -5.87 -2.50
C ASP A 120 3.25 -7.13 -3.21
N ALA A 121 2.56 -8.24 -2.94
CA ALA A 121 2.89 -9.54 -3.51
C ALA A 121 2.76 -9.56 -5.04
N THR A 122 1.82 -8.78 -5.58
CA THR A 122 1.55 -8.71 -7.03
C THR A 122 2.42 -7.68 -7.76
N GLY A 123 2.95 -6.68 -7.04
CA GLY A 123 3.70 -5.57 -7.63
C GLY A 123 2.83 -4.43 -8.17
N GLU A 124 1.53 -4.45 -7.89
CA GLU A 124 0.58 -3.39 -8.30
C GLU A 124 0.98 -2.04 -7.70
N GLY A 125 1.36 -2.02 -6.42
CA GLY A 125 1.75 -0.79 -5.73
C GLY A 125 2.98 -0.14 -6.35
N ILE A 126 4.00 -0.94 -6.66
CA ILE A 126 5.22 -0.50 -7.35
C ILE A 126 4.93 0.01 -8.76
N TYR A 127 4.06 -0.69 -9.51
CA TYR A 127 3.70 -0.26 -10.86
C TYR A 127 3.06 1.13 -10.85
N TRP A 128 2.03 1.35 -10.01
CA TRP A 128 1.36 2.65 -9.94
C TRP A 128 2.27 3.76 -9.40
N LEU A 129 3.20 3.44 -8.50
CA LEU A 129 4.21 4.40 -8.04
C LEU A 129 5.14 4.82 -9.19
N ALA A 130 5.59 3.87 -10.01
CA ALA A 130 6.41 4.17 -11.18
C ALA A 130 5.65 5.05 -12.18
N THR A 131 4.38 4.74 -12.45
CA THR A 131 3.49 5.57 -13.29
C THR A 131 3.39 7.00 -12.77
N ALA A 132 3.14 7.18 -11.47
CA ALA A 132 3.04 8.51 -10.87
C ALA A 132 4.37 9.28 -10.97
N ARG A 133 5.50 8.61 -10.73
CA ARG A 133 6.84 9.22 -10.83
C ARG A 133 7.22 9.63 -12.25
N GLN A 134 6.88 8.81 -13.23
CA GLN A 134 7.08 9.13 -14.63
C GLN A 134 6.28 10.39 -15.02
N ALA A 135 5.01 10.49 -14.61
CA ALA A 135 4.20 11.68 -14.85
C ALA A 135 4.72 12.95 -14.13
N LEU A 136 5.49 12.78 -13.06
CA LEU A 136 6.19 13.86 -12.34
C LEU A 136 7.58 14.20 -12.94
N GLY A 137 7.98 13.58 -14.06
CA GLY A 137 9.29 13.78 -14.69
C GLY A 137 10.46 13.07 -13.99
N LYS A 138 10.17 12.12 -13.08
CA LYS A 138 11.19 11.30 -12.38
C LYS A 138 11.46 10.00 -13.15
N ASP A 139 11.82 10.11 -14.42
CA ASP A 139 11.90 8.97 -15.35
C ASP A 139 12.90 7.89 -14.93
N GLU A 140 14.08 8.27 -14.44
CA GLU A 140 15.08 7.31 -13.96
C GLU A 140 14.60 6.51 -12.74
N GLU A 141 13.84 7.15 -11.85
CA GLU A 141 13.27 6.48 -10.69
C GLU A 141 12.17 5.51 -11.11
N ALA A 142 11.27 5.95 -12.01
CA ALA A 142 10.23 5.11 -12.57
C ALA A 142 10.84 3.88 -13.26
N ARG A 143 11.87 4.07 -14.09
CA ARG A 143 12.57 2.99 -14.78
C ARG A 143 13.19 1.99 -13.80
N ARG A 144 13.87 2.47 -12.76
CA ARG A 144 14.43 1.60 -11.70
C ARG A 144 13.36 0.77 -10.99
N LEU A 145 12.19 1.34 -10.74
CA LEU A 145 11.07 0.64 -10.12
C LEU A 145 10.50 -0.44 -11.03
N LEU A 146 10.28 -0.14 -12.32
CA LEU A 146 9.77 -1.09 -13.30
C LEU A 146 10.77 -2.24 -13.54
N THR A 147 12.05 -1.95 -13.75
CA THR A 147 13.09 -2.98 -13.90
C THR A 147 13.18 -3.89 -12.67
N ARG A 148 13.06 -3.31 -11.47
CA ARG A 148 13.03 -4.11 -10.23
C ARG A 148 11.79 -4.99 -10.16
N LEU A 149 10.62 -4.46 -10.53
CA LEU A 149 9.37 -5.21 -10.57
C LEU A 149 9.50 -6.43 -11.49
N LEU A 150 10.07 -6.26 -12.69
CA LEU A 150 10.33 -7.37 -13.62
C LEU A 150 11.27 -8.44 -13.06
N ARG A 151 12.27 -8.04 -12.27
CA ARG A 151 13.22 -8.98 -11.65
C ARG A 151 12.59 -9.76 -10.49
N GLU A 152 11.74 -9.13 -9.71
CA GLU A 152 11.23 -9.68 -8.44
C GLU A 152 9.88 -10.39 -8.56
N ARG A 153 9.13 -10.15 -9.65
CA ARG A 153 7.74 -10.60 -9.78
C ARG A 153 7.44 -11.10 -11.20
N ARG A 154 6.41 -11.94 -11.30
CA ARG A 154 5.81 -12.40 -12.55
C ARG A 154 4.31 -12.22 -12.49
N GLY A 155 3.69 -11.99 -13.64
CA GLY A 155 2.24 -11.86 -13.82
C GLY A 155 1.81 -10.56 -14.50
N THR A 156 0.54 -10.21 -14.35
CA THR A 156 -0.08 -9.11 -15.09
C THR A 156 0.61 -7.76 -14.90
N TRP A 157 1.12 -7.46 -13.70
CA TRP A 157 1.81 -6.20 -13.43
C TRP A 157 3.25 -6.18 -13.95
N SER A 158 3.93 -7.33 -14.05
CA SER A 158 5.24 -7.39 -14.72
C SER A 158 5.07 -7.21 -16.23
N GLU A 159 4.05 -7.80 -16.85
CA GLU A 159 3.75 -7.60 -18.27
C GLU A 159 3.46 -6.12 -18.58
N ARG A 160 2.65 -5.47 -17.73
CA ARG A 160 2.40 -4.02 -17.84
C ARG A 160 3.65 -3.19 -17.61
N ALA A 161 4.53 -3.60 -16.71
CA ALA A 161 5.79 -2.92 -16.46
C ALA A 161 6.76 -3.04 -17.64
N GLN A 162 6.81 -4.20 -18.28
CA GLN A 162 7.59 -4.40 -19.50
C GLN A 162 7.09 -3.46 -20.60
N LYS A 163 5.78 -3.45 -20.86
CA LYS A 163 5.19 -2.54 -21.84
C LYS A 163 5.49 -1.06 -21.52
N ALA A 164 5.41 -0.65 -20.26
CA ALA A 164 5.69 0.72 -19.86
C ALA A 164 7.17 1.13 -20.01
N LEU A 165 8.10 0.16 -20.05
CA LEU A 165 9.52 0.40 -20.34
C LEU A 165 9.79 0.53 -21.84
N GLU A 166 9.01 -0.16 -22.67
CA GLU A 166 9.10 -0.14 -24.14
C GLU A 166 8.39 1.10 -24.72
N GLU A 167 7.24 1.44 -24.16
CA GLU A 167 6.40 2.59 -24.54
C GLU A 167 6.21 3.50 -23.31
N PRO A 168 7.12 4.45 -23.05
CA PRO A 168 6.91 5.42 -21.97
C PRO A 168 5.61 6.20 -22.21
N ILE A 169 4.87 6.49 -21.13
CA ILE A 169 3.55 7.13 -21.19
C ILE A 169 3.66 8.44 -21.97
N SER A 170 3.11 8.45 -23.19
CA SER A 170 3.13 9.59 -24.10
C SER A 170 2.43 10.79 -23.45
N GLY A 171 3.21 11.82 -23.08
CA GLY A 171 2.68 13.03 -22.46
C GLY A 171 3.69 13.94 -21.77
N THR A 172 4.94 13.51 -21.54
CA THR A 172 5.99 14.42 -21.06
C THR A 172 6.74 15.06 -22.23
N PRO A 173 6.90 16.39 -22.26
CA PRO A 173 7.66 17.07 -23.29
C PRO A 173 9.13 16.67 -23.17
N THR A 174 9.73 16.31 -24.30
CA THR A 174 11.16 16.05 -24.43
C THR A 174 11.97 17.20 -23.81
N PRO A 175 12.87 16.95 -22.85
CA PRO A 175 13.79 17.96 -22.36
C PRO A 175 14.81 18.25 -23.46
N GLY A 176 14.45 19.14 -24.38
CA GLY A 176 15.25 19.46 -25.57
C GLY A 176 14.55 20.34 -26.61
N ALA A 177 13.27 20.67 -26.45
CA ALA A 177 12.52 21.54 -27.36
C ALA A 177 12.35 22.98 -26.83
N VAL A 178 13.39 23.54 -26.23
CA VAL A 178 13.53 24.99 -26.06
C VAL A 178 14.89 25.37 -26.65
N ARG A 179 14.87 25.88 -27.88
CA ARG A 179 15.95 26.70 -28.43
C ARG A 179 15.61 28.15 -28.17
#